data_AF-A0A673CBC8-F1
#
_entry.id   AF-A0A673CBC8-F1
#
_cell.length_a   1.000
_cell.length_b   1.000
_cell.length_c   1.000
_cell.angle_alpha   90.00
_cell.angle_beta   90.00
_cell.angle_gamma   90.00
#
_symmetry.space_group_name_H-M   'P 1'
#
loop_
_entity.id
_entity.type
_entity.pdbx_description
1 polymer ?
#
loop_
_entity_poly.entity_id
_entity_poly.type
_entity_poly.pdbx_seq_one_letter_code
_entity_poly.pdbx_strand_id
1 'polypeptide(L)'
;MLRDYLAVARDALSAQKEIYQVKEQRLLLAQQEYRQLNDAWRDKSTSQTSLNSRSSSSSKYDPDILKAEIATAKSRVSFLFLLCHLSSPAV
;
A
#
# COMPACT_ATOMS: atom_id res chain seq x y z
N MET A 1 31.40 -47.41 17.60
CA MET A 1 30.38 -46.81 18.49
C MET A 1 30.66 -45.32 18.74
N LEU A 2 31.52 -44.90 19.69
CA LEU A 2 31.73 -43.47 20.01
C LEU A 2 32.31 -42.63 18.85
N ARG A 3 33.20 -43.21 18.05
CA ARG A 3 33.76 -42.56 16.86
C ARG A 3 32.69 -42.26 15.81
N ASP A 4 31.70 -43.15 15.69
CA ASP A 4 30.61 -43.00 14.72
C ASP A 4 29.67 -41.87 15.17
N TYR A 5 29.37 -41.79 16.46
CA TYR A 5 28.62 -40.65 17.02
C TYR A 5 29.33 -39.31 16.81
N LEU A 6 30.65 -39.26 16.98
CA LEU A 6 31.43 -38.04 16.77
C LEU A 6 31.42 -37.63 15.29
N ALA A 7 31.56 -38.59 14.37
CA ALA A 7 31.45 -38.34 12.94
C ALA A 7 30.08 -37.77 12.56
N VAL A 8 28.99 -38.41 13.01
CA VAL A 8 27.62 -37.95 12.76
C VAL A 8 27.37 -36.57 13.35
N ALA A 9 27.86 -36.30 14.56
CA ALA A 9 27.72 -34.97 15.19
C ALA A 9 28.45 -33.89 14.39
N ARG A 10 29.62 -34.20 13.83
CA ARG A 10 30.39 -33.26 13.00
C ARG A 10 29.65 -32.96 11.70
N ASP A 11 29.10 -33.99 11.05
CA ASP A 11 28.37 -33.85 9.79
C ASP A 11 27.04 -33.10 9.99
N ALA A 12 26.36 -33.34 11.11
CA ALA A 12 25.17 -32.58 11.49
C ALA A 12 25.49 -31.10 11.70
N LEU A 13 26.63 -30.79 12.34
CA LEU A 13 27.06 -29.42 12.60
C LEU A 13 27.44 -28.70 11.29
N SER A 14 28.13 -29.38 10.37
CA SER A 14 28.41 -28.80 9.04
C SER A 14 27.13 -28.54 8.25
N ALA A 15 26.21 -29.50 8.21
CA ALA A 15 24.92 -29.33 7.54
C ALA A 15 24.10 -28.17 8.15
N GLN A 16 24.10 -28.05 9.48
CA GLN A 16 23.40 -26.96 10.16
C GLN A 16 24.01 -25.59 9.83
N LYS A 17 25.33 -25.51 9.67
CA LYS A 17 26.03 -24.29 9.24
C LYS A 17 25.64 -23.90 7.81
N GLU A 18 25.58 -24.86 6.89
CA GLU A 18 25.15 -24.61 5.50
C GLU A 18 23.69 -24.13 5.46
N ILE A 19 22.80 -24.78 6.22
CA ILE A 19 21.39 -24.38 6.33
C ILE A 19 21.29 -22.96 6.86
N TYR A 20 22.08 -22.60 7.87
CA TYR A 20 22.08 -21.26 8.44
C TYR A 20 22.49 -20.21 7.39
N GLN A 21 23.55 -20.46 6.62
CA GLN A 21 24.01 -19.56 5.57
C GLN A 21 22.94 -19.35 4.48
N VAL A 22 22.26 -20.42 4.06
CA VAL A 22 21.16 -20.32 3.09
C VAL A 22 20.00 -19.51 3.65
N LYS A 23 19.66 -19.68 4.93
CA LYS A 23 18.60 -18.89 5.59
C LYS A 23 18.97 -17.40 5.65
N GLU A 24 20.22 -17.09 5.96
CA GLU A 24 20.71 -15.71 5.98
C GLU A 24 20.65 -15.07 4.59
N GLN A 25 21.11 -15.78 3.56
CA GLN A 25 20.99 -15.32 2.16
C GLN A 25 19.53 -15.07 1.76
N ARG A 26 18.62 -16.01 2.09
CA ARG A 26 17.18 -15.84 1.80
C ARG A 26 16.56 -14.67 2.55
N LEU A 27 16.98 -14.43 3.79
CA LEU A 27 16.51 -13.30 4.57
C LEU A 27 16.92 -11.97 3.93
N LEU A 28 18.17 -11.86 3.47
CA LEU A 28 18.65 -10.67 2.77
C LEU A 28 17.86 -10.38 1.50
N LEU A 29 17.57 -11.42 0.70
CA LEU A 29 16.73 -11.29 -0.50
C LEU A 29 15.32 -10.82 -0.14
N ALA A 30 14.67 -11.44 0.85
CA ALA A 30 13.33 -11.04 1.29
C ALA A 30 13.30 -9.59 1.80
N GLN A 31 14.35 -9.13 2.52
CA GLN A 31 14.47 -7.74 2.96
C GLN A 31 14.66 -6.78 1.78
N GLN A 32 15.38 -7.18 0.74
CA GLN A 32 15.53 -6.39 -0.48
C GLN A 32 14.20 -6.28 -1.22
N GLU A 33 13.50 -7.39 -1.43
CA GLU A 33 12.18 -7.42 -2.08
C GLU A 33 11.16 -6.59 -1.30
N TYR A 34 11.15 -6.69 0.03
CA TYR A 34 10.28 -5.86 0.87
C TYR A 34 10.57 -4.37 0.69
N ARG A 35 11.85 -3.97 0.65
CA ARG A 35 12.23 -2.58 0.41
C ARG A 35 11.78 -2.11 -0.97
N GLN A 36 12.07 -2.89 -2.01
CA GLN A 36 11.61 -2.59 -3.38
C GLN A 36 10.09 -2.43 -3.46
N LEU A 37 9.35 -3.31 -2.80
CA LEU A 37 7.90 -3.24 -2.76
C LEU A 37 7.45 -1.99 -2.00
N ASN A 38 7.99 -1.72 -0.82
CA ASN A 38 7.70 -0.52 -0.04
C ASN A 38 8.00 0.76 -0.82
N ASP A 39 9.11 0.81 -1.55
CA ASP A 39 9.49 1.96 -2.38
C ASP A 39 8.52 2.11 -3.56
N ALA A 40 8.17 1.02 -4.25
CA ALA A 40 7.14 1.05 -5.29
C ALA A 40 5.76 1.49 -4.76
N TRP A 41 5.38 1.10 -3.54
CA TRP A 41 4.16 1.57 -2.89
C TRP A 41 4.25 3.05 -2.49
N ARG A 42 5.39 3.51 -1.99
CA ARG A 42 5.64 4.92 -1.68
C ARG A 42 5.60 5.76 -2.94
N ASP A 43 6.25 5.33 -4.01
CA ASP A 43 6.26 5.99 -5.31
C ASP A 43 4.87 6.01 -5.94
N LYS A 44 4.08 4.95 -5.79
CA LYS A 44 2.68 4.95 -6.20
C LYS A 44 1.81 5.88 -5.34
N SER A 45 2.14 6.02 -4.06
CA SER A 45 1.46 6.97 -3.14
C SER A 45 1.85 8.43 -3.43
N THR A 46 3.11 8.69 -3.80
CA THR A 46 3.61 10.02 -4.17
C THR A 46 3.16 10.43 -5.58
N SER A 47 3.09 9.50 -6.52
CA SER A 47 2.54 9.76 -7.87
C SER A 47 1.02 9.89 -7.89
N GLN A 48 0.30 9.24 -6.96
CA GLN A 48 -1.13 9.52 -6.74
C GLN A 48 -1.37 10.88 -6.07
N THR A 49 -0.40 11.47 -5.38
CA THR A 49 -0.58 12.80 -4.77
C THR A 49 -0.30 13.97 -5.72
N SER A 50 0.41 13.76 -6.84
CA SER A 50 0.61 14.82 -7.84
C SER A 50 -0.48 14.92 -8.92
N LEU A 51 -1.35 13.90 -9.05
CA LEU A 51 -2.50 13.94 -9.97
C LEU A 51 -3.88 13.82 -9.29
N ASN A 52 -3.97 13.39 -8.02
CA ASN A 52 -5.24 13.37 -7.29
C ASN A 52 -5.27 14.45 -6.21
N SER A 53 -5.41 15.69 -6.65
CA SER A 53 -6.04 16.77 -5.87
C SER A 53 -7.55 16.51 -5.71
N ARG A 54 -7.97 15.34 -5.19
CA ARG A 54 -9.29 15.04 -4.59
C ARG A 54 -9.39 13.57 -4.15
N SER A 55 -9.58 13.40 -2.84
CA SER A 55 -10.08 12.22 -2.12
C SER A 55 -9.11 11.03 -1.91
N SER A 56 -8.61 10.94 -0.67
CA SER A 56 -7.75 9.88 -0.11
C SER A 56 -8.52 8.57 0.13
N SER A 57 -7.94 7.43 -0.22
CA SER A 57 -8.59 6.11 -0.15
C SER A 57 -8.78 5.52 1.28
N SER A 58 -8.50 6.28 2.34
CA SER A 58 -8.80 5.90 3.73
C SER A 58 -10.23 6.27 4.15
N SER A 59 -10.87 7.18 3.43
CA SER A 59 -12.22 7.67 3.73
C SER A 59 -13.31 7.00 2.90
N LYS A 60 -12.96 5.99 2.10
CA LYS A 60 -13.87 5.36 1.14
C LYS A 60 -15.17 4.82 1.78
N TYR A 61 -15.14 4.61 3.10
CA TYR A 61 -16.28 4.19 3.92
C TYR A 61 -16.47 5.04 5.20
N ASP A 62 -15.84 6.21 5.28
CA ASP A 62 -16.08 7.12 6.42
C ASP A 62 -17.41 7.87 6.20
N PRO A 63 -18.41 7.68 7.08
CA PRO A 63 -19.73 8.28 6.90
C PRO A 63 -19.69 9.81 6.90
N ASP A 64 -18.75 10.45 7.60
CA ASP A 64 -18.71 11.90 7.70
C ASP A 64 -18.06 12.53 6.47
N ILE A 65 -17.12 11.82 5.84
CA ILE A 65 -16.52 12.25 4.58
C ILE A 65 -17.51 12.09 3.43
N LEU A 66 -18.27 10.99 3.39
CA LEU A 66 -19.34 10.80 2.41
C LEU A 66 -20.43 11.88 2.53
N LYS A 67 -20.84 12.25 3.75
CA LYS A 67 -21.79 13.36 3.97
C LYS A 67 -21.25 14.70 3.45
N ALA A 68 -19.97 15.00 3.71
CA ALA A 68 -19.34 16.24 3.25
C ALA A 68 -19.24 16.30 1.72
N GLU A 69 -18.91 15.18 1.06
CA GLU A 69 -18.88 15.08 -0.40
C GLU A 69 -20.27 15.25 -1.01
N ILE A 70 -21.30 14.59 -0.45
CA ILE A 70 -22.69 14.75 -0.89
C ILE A 70 -23.18 16.19 -0.71
N ALA A 71 -22.90 16.83 0.43
CA ALA A 71 -23.29 18.22 0.68
C ALA A 71 -22.66 19.18 -0.34
N THR A 72 -21.37 18.98 -0.64
CA THR A 72 -20.64 19.78 -1.63
C THR A 72 -21.19 19.57 -3.04
N ALA A 73 -21.47 18.31 -3.42
CA ALA A 73 -22.08 17.99 -4.71
C ALA A 73 -23.48 18.60 -4.85
N LYS A 74 -24.33 18.51 -3.81
CA LYS A 74 -25.67 19.12 -3.79
C LYS A 74 -25.62 20.64 -3.92
N SER A 75 -24.68 21.30 -3.23
CA SER A 75 -24.49 22.75 -3.35
C SER A 75 -24.12 23.15 -4.79
N ARG A 76 -23.20 22.43 -5.43
CA ARG A 76 -22.81 22.67 -6.82
C ARG A 76 -23.96 22.48 -7.80
N VAL A 77 -24.74 21.40 -7.65
CA VAL A 77 -25.92 21.14 -8.48
C VAL A 77 -26.97 22.22 -8.26
N SER A 78 -27.22 22.62 -7.01
CA SER A 78 -28.16 23.72 -6.70
C SER A 78 -27.70 25.05 -7.33
N PHE A 79 -26.40 25.32 -7.33
CA PHE A 79 -25.85 26.52 -7.94
C PHE A 79 -26.01 26.50 -9.45
N LEU A 80 -25.69 25.38 -10.11
CA LEU A 80 -25.90 25.21 -11.55
C LEU A 80 -27.38 25.30 -11.93
N PHE A 81 -28.26 24.70 -11.12
CA PHE A 81 -29.70 24.78 -11.30
C PHE A 81 -30.20 26.23 -11.19
N LEU A 82 -29.74 26.97 -10.19
CA LEU A 82 -30.07 28.39 -10.02
C LEU A 82 -29.53 29.23 -11.20
N LEU A 83 -28.30 28.97 -11.65
CA LEU A 83 -27.72 29.63 -12.81
C LEU A 83 -28.50 29.34 -14.10
N CYS A 84 -28.93 28.10 -14.32
CA CYS A 84 -29.80 27.77 -15.45
C CYS A 84 -31.16 28.48 -15.37
N HIS A 85 -31.72 28.64 -14.17
CA HIS A 85 -32.98 29.36 -13.98
C HIS A 85 -32.85 30.88 -14.14
N LEU A 86 -31.74 31.50 -13.72
CA LEU A 86 -31.46 32.91 -14.01
C LEU A 86 -31.08 33.15 -15.47
N SER A 87 -30.58 32.14 -16.18
CA SER A 87 -30.21 32.20 -17.60
C SER A 87 -31.36 31.81 -18.55
N SER A 88 -32.59 31.63 -18.07
CA SER A 88 -33.77 31.48 -18.92
C SER A 88 -34.39 32.86 -19.17
N PRO A 89 -34.07 33.55 -20.28
CA PRO A 89 -34.75 34.79 -20.62
C PRO A 89 -36.21 34.48 -20.93
N ALA A 90 -37.11 35.24 -20.30
CA ALA A 90 -38.51 35.27 -20.66
C ALA A 90 -38.65 35.48 -22.17
N VAL A 91 -39.19 34.47 -22.86
CA VAL A 91 -39.87 34.56 -24.15
C VAL A 91 -41.19 33.83 -23.99
#